data_AF-A0A1M6K3D3-F1
#
_entry.id   AF-A0A1M6K3D3-F1
#
_cell.length_a   1.000
_cell.length_b   1.000
_cell.length_c   1.000
_cell.angle_alpha   90.00
_cell.angle_beta   90.00
_cell.angle_gamma   90.00
#
_symmetry.space_group_name_H-M   'P 1'
#
loop_
_entity.id
_entity.type
_entity.pdbx_description
1 polymer ?
#
loop_
_entity_poly.entity_id
_entity_poly.type
_entity_poly.pdbx_seq_one_letter_code
_entity_poly.pdbx_strand_id
1 'polypeptide(L)'
;MTEKELIGKVHSAVYHQCQRRGYATPVDVLMEVGVLPKQKYEDWRFGRVDYLERVCTVNLRKLSFIMHQMRVYAQKTGLKPSFCYYKQWGVKKKNGQGHKPVIPLRFSKSGNLEIEKWYATHFVDTKRIAVLKAQQPKI
;
A
#
# COMPACT_ATOMS: atom_id res chain seq x y z
N MET A 1 -10.99 -15.34 -11.69
CA MET A 1 -9.65 -15.40 -11.08
C MET A 1 -9.66 -16.44 -9.97
N THR A 2 -8.95 -17.53 -10.19
CA THR A 2 -8.67 -18.58 -9.22
C THR A 2 -7.66 -18.11 -8.17
N GLU A 3 -7.52 -18.83 -7.06
CA GLU A 3 -6.54 -18.49 -6.02
C GLU A 3 -5.10 -18.60 -6.53
N LYS A 4 -4.80 -19.61 -7.37
CA LYS A 4 -3.47 -19.79 -7.96
C LYS A 4 -3.06 -18.61 -8.85
N GLU A 5 -3.98 -18.14 -9.69
CA GLU A 5 -3.76 -16.95 -10.53
C GLU A 5 -3.55 -15.70 -9.66
N LEU A 6 -4.32 -15.55 -8.58
CA LEU A 6 -4.22 -14.43 -7.66
C LEU A 6 -2.86 -14.41 -6.94
N ILE A 7 -2.37 -15.55 -6.45
CA ILE A 7 -1.03 -15.69 -5.85
C ILE A 7 0.04 -15.20 -6.84
N GLY A 8 -0.01 -15.69 -8.08
CA GLY A 8 0.92 -15.30 -9.13
C GLY A 8 0.93 -13.79 -9.37
N LYS A 9 -0.25 -13.17 -9.47
CA LYS A 9 -0.39 -11.71 -9.64
C LYS A 9 0.16 -10.93 -8.45
N VAL A 10 -0.13 -11.36 -7.21
CA VAL A 10 0.38 -10.68 -6.00
C VAL A 10 1.91 -10.74 -5.95
N HIS A 11 2.49 -11.92 -6.20
CA HIS A 11 3.95 -12.09 -6.19
C HIS A 11 4.63 -11.27 -7.28
N SER A 12 4.05 -11.28 -8.49
CA SER A 12 4.55 -10.47 -9.61
C SER A 12 4.47 -8.97 -9.30
N ALA A 13 3.38 -8.49 -8.71
CA ALA A 13 3.23 -7.09 -8.32
C ALA A 13 4.25 -6.66 -7.25
N VAL A 14 4.44 -7.46 -6.21
CA VAL A 14 5.47 -7.19 -5.18
C VAL A 14 6.86 -7.13 -5.82
N TYR A 15 7.18 -8.11 -6.67
CA TYR A 15 8.45 -8.17 -7.39
C TYR A 15 8.68 -6.92 -8.25
N HIS A 16 7.73 -6.56 -9.12
CA HIS A 16 7.87 -5.41 -10.02
C HIS A 16 8.04 -4.10 -9.25
N GLN A 17 7.30 -3.90 -8.16
CA GLN A 17 7.44 -2.70 -7.33
C GLN A 17 8.82 -2.65 -6.65
N CYS A 18 9.29 -3.76 -6.08
CA CYS A 18 10.64 -3.83 -5.52
C CYS A 18 11.70 -3.55 -6.58
N GLN A 19 11.61 -4.15 -7.77
CA GLN A 19 12.59 -3.90 -8.84
C GLN A 19 12.62 -2.44 -9.30
N ARG A 20 11.46 -1.78 -9.39
CA ARG A 20 11.36 -0.39 -9.86
C ARG A 20 11.83 0.64 -8.84
N ARG A 21 11.43 0.51 -7.58
CA ARG A 21 11.61 1.57 -6.55
C ARG A 21 12.19 1.08 -5.22
N GLY A 22 12.47 -0.22 -5.11
CA GLY A 22 13.08 -0.82 -3.92
C GLY A 22 12.09 -1.19 -2.81
N TYR A 23 10.79 -1.02 -3.00
CA TYR A 23 9.77 -1.44 -2.04
C TYR A 23 8.40 -1.66 -2.70
N ALA A 24 7.58 -2.49 -2.06
CA ALA A 24 6.18 -2.73 -2.40
C ALA A 24 5.25 -2.22 -1.30
N THR A 25 4.10 -1.67 -1.69
CA THR A 25 3.08 -1.20 -0.74
C THR A 25 1.78 -1.99 -0.95
N PRO A 26 1.00 -2.23 0.12
CA PRO A 26 -0.30 -2.87 -0.01
C PRO A 26 -1.22 -2.19 -1.02
N VAL A 27 -1.35 -0.86 -0.96
CA VAL A 27 -2.23 -0.11 -1.87
C VAL A 27 -1.81 -0.24 -3.33
N ASP A 28 -0.51 -0.22 -3.63
CA ASP A 28 -0.03 -0.34 -5.00
C ASP A 28 -0.20 -1.77 -5.52
N VAL A 29 0.01 -2.79 -4.67
CA VAL A 29 -0.28 -4.18 -5.05
C VAL A 29 -1.77 -4.38 -5.33
N LEU A 30 -2.66 -3.80 -4.51
CA LEU A 30 -4.10 -3.86 -4.76
C LEU A 30 -4.47 -3.20 -6.10
N MET A 31 -3.83 -2.08 -6.44
CA MET A 31 -4.03 -1.42 -7.74
C MET A 31 -3.49 -2.26 -8.90
N GLU A 32 -2.28 -2.81 -8.79
CA GLU A 32 -1.63 -3.61 -9.85
C GLU A 32 -2.33 -4.96 -10.09
N VAL A 33 -2.83 -5.60 -9.04
CA VAL A 33 -3.66 -6.82 -9.15
C VAL A 33 -5.04 -6.51 -9.77
N GLY A 34 -5.47 -5.24 -9.72
CA GLY A 34 -6.72 -4.76 -10.31
C GLY A 34 -7.93 -4.80 -9.36
N VAL A 35 -7.70 -4.91 -8.04
CA VAL A 35 -8.79 -4.95 -7.04
C VAL A 35 -9.09 -3.58 -6.44
N LEU A 36 -8.21 -2.60 -6.66
CA LEU A 36 -8.40 -1.20 -6.26
C LEU A 36 -8.28 -0.29 -7.49
N PRO A 37 -9.39 0.29 -7.99
CA PRO A 37 -9.33 1.24 -9.08
C PRO A 37 -8.56 2.51 -8.67
N LYS A 38 -7.70 3.03 -9.55
CA LYS A 38 -6.88 4.22 -9.26
C LYS A 38 -7.71 5.43 -8.83
N GLN A 39 -8.80 5.71 -9.53
CA GLN A 39 -9.71 6.80 -9.17
C GLN A 39 -10.26 6.67 -7.75
N LYS A 40 -10.58 5.43 -7.33
CA LYS A 40 -11.10 5.14 -5.99
C LYS A 40 -10.02 5.25 -4.91
N TYR A 41 -8.80 4.85 -5.23
CA TYR A 41 -7.65 5.12 -4.37
C TYR A 41 -7.48 6.62 -4.18
N GLU A 42 -7.57 7.43 -5.23
CA GLU A 42 -7.46 8.89 -5.13
C GLU A 42 -8.60 9.49 -4.29
N ASP A 43 -9.85 9.06 -4.52
CA ASP A 43 -11.00 9.49 -3.72
C ASP A 43 -10.77 9.20 -2.22
N TRP A 44 -10.24 8.01 -1.90
CA TRP A 44 -9.84 7.67 -0.53
C TRP A 44 -8.68 8.55 -0.03
N ARG A 45 -7.63 8.80 -0.84
CA ARG A 45 -6.52 9.68 -0.45
C ARG A 45 -6.97 11.10 -0.17
N PHE A 46 -7.97 11.61 -0.89
CA PHE A 46 -8.56 12.94 -0.65
C PHE A 46 -9.66 12.94 0.44
N GLY A 47 -9.92 11.81 1.10
CA GLY A 47 -10.89 11.73 2.19
C GLY A 47 -12.35 11.75 1.74
N ARG A 48 -12.64 11.52 0.45
CA ARG A 48 -14.02 11.37 -0.08
C ARG A 48 -14.63 10.01 0.27
N VAL A 49 -13.77 9.07 0.66
CA VAL A 49 -14.13 7.72 1.11
C VAL A 49 -13.59 7.55 2.53
N ASP A 50 -14.42 7.01 3.41
CA ASP A 50 -14.14 6.83 4.83
C ASP A 50 -13.11 5.72 5.14
N TYR A 51 -13.11 4.63 4.37
CA TYR A 51 -12.09 3.58 4.47
C TYR A 51 -11.80 2.86 3.14
N LEU A 52 -10.55 2.42 2.95
CA LEU A 52 -10.07 1.87 1.68
C LEU A 52 -10.84 0.61 1.24
N GLU A 53 -11.08 -0.33 2.17
CA GLU A 53 -11.74 -1.61 1.85
C GLU A 53 -13.12 -1.44 1.21
N ARG A 54 -13.81 -0.31 1.46
CA ARG A 54 -15.13 -0.01 0.87
C ARG A 54 -15.07 0.05 -0.65
N VAL A 55 -13.96 0.53 -1.20
CA VAL A 55 -13.83 0.82 -2.63
C VAL A 55 -13.00 -0.20 -3.39
N CYS A 56 -12.58 -1.26 -2.70
CA CYS A 56 -12.06 -2.45 -3.35
C CYS A 56 -13.18 -3.23 -4.05
N THR A 57 -12.87 -3.86 -5.19
CA THR A 57 -13.86 -4.58 -6.02
C THR A 57 -14.09 -6.02 -5.57
N VAL A 58 -13.41 -6.47 -4.53
CA VAL A 58 -13.47 -7.83 -3.99
C VAL A 58 -13.87 -7.82 -2.52
N ASN A 59 -14.39 -8.96 -2.03
CA ASN A 59 -14.77 -9.08 -0.62
C ASN A 59 -13.56 -9.11 0.33
N LEU A 60 -13.84 -8.91 1.63
CA LEU A 60 -12.82 -8.87 2.68
C LEU A 60 -11.99 -10.16 2.74
N ARG A 61 -12.58 -11.33 2.51
CA ARG A 61 -11.86 -12.62 2.48
C ARG A 61 -10.74 -12.59 1.44
N LYS A 62 -11.02 -12.09 0.23
CA LYS A 62 -10.01 -11.96 -0.82
C LYS A 62 -8.97 -10.88 -0.51
N LEU A 63 -9.35 -9.76 0.11
CA LEU A 63 -8.39 -8.75 0.56
C LEU A 63 -7.42 -9.31 1.61
N SER A 64 -7.94 -10.01 2.62
CA SER A 64 -7.12 -10.67 3.64
C SER A 64 -6.17 -11.71 3.01
N PHE A 65 -6.64 -12.45 2.01
CA PHE A 65 -5.82 -13.39 1.27
C PHE A 65 -4.69 -12.71 0.50
N ILE A 66 -4.96 -11.60 -0.21
CA ILE A 66 -3.93 -10.80 -0.91
C ILE A 66 -2.87 -10.32 0.09
N MET A 67 -3.30 -9.73 1.21
CA MET A 67 -2.41 -9.23 2.25
C MET A 67 -1.56 -10.36 2.87
N HIS A 68 -2.13 -11.55 3.03
CA HIS A 68 -1.40 -12.73 3.47
C HIS A 68 -0.35 -13.17 2.45
N GLN A 69 -0.69 -13.26 1.16
CA GLN A 69 0.26 -13.66 0.12
C GLN A 69 1.41 -12.64 -0.02
N MET A 70 1.15 -11.34 0.16
CA MET A 70 2.21 -10.34 0.22
C MET A 70 3.22 -10.62 1.34
N ARG A 71 2.74 -10.99 2.53
CA ARG A 71 3.60 -11.35 3.68
C ARG A 71 4.40 -12.62 3.42
N VAL A 72 3.75 -13.65 2.88
CA VAL A 72 4.40 -14.92 2.52
C VAL A 72 5.54 -14.66 1.52
N TYR A 73 5.28 -13.87 0.48
CA TYR A 73 6.31 -13.48 -0.48
C TYR A 73 7.45 -12.71 0.18
N ALA A 74 7.13 -11.67 0.96
CA ALA A 74 8.11 -10.85 1.65
C ALA A 74 9.02 -11.66 2.57
N GLN A 75 8.47 -12.61 3.32
CA GLN A 75 9.25 -13.53 4.16
C GLN A 75 10.16 -14.43 3.32
N LYS A 76 9.63 -15.03 2.24
CA LYS A 76 10.40 -15.90 1.35
C LYS A 76 11.56 -15.19 0.67
N THR A 77 11.41 -13.91 0.34
CA THR A 77 12.43 -13.13 -0.37
C THR A 77 13.23 -12.19 0.53
N GLY A 78 13.03 -12.26 1.86
CA GLY A 78 13.79 -11.47 2.83
C GLY A 78 13.52 -9.96 2.80
N LEU A 79 12.33 -9.53 2.37
CA LEU A 79 11.94 -8.11 2.41
C LEU A 79 11.68 -7.66 3.85
N LYS A 80 12.15 -6.46 4.20
CA LYS A 80 11.96 -5.91 5.54
C LYS A 80 10.63 -5.17 5.65
N PRO A 81 9.80 -5.46 6.67
CA PRO A 81 8.61 -4.66 6.93
C PRO A 81 9.00 -3.26 7.41
N SER A 82 8.34 -2.24 6.90
CA SER A 82 8.52 -0.85 7.31
C SER A 82 7.15 -0.17 7.43
N PHE A 83 6.84 0.38 8.60
CA PHE A 83 5.56 1.03 8.83
C PHE A 83 5.52 2.41 8.17
N CYS A 84 4.46 2.68 7.42
CA CYS A 84 4.22 3.96 6.76
C CYS A 84 2.84 4.51 7.12
N TYR A 85 2.81 5.74 7.64
CA TYR A 85 1.57 6.38 8.06
C TYR A 85 0.89 7.13 6.89
N TYR A 86 -0.36 6.77 6.60
CA TYR A 86 -1.14 7.37 5.51
C TYR A 86 -1.97 8.56 6.01
N LYS A 87 -1.71 9.73 5.41
CA LYS A 87 -2.38 11.01 5.70
C LYS A 87 -3.23 11.45 4.51
N GLN A 88 -4.37 12.09 4.76
CA GLN A 88 -5.18 12.67 3.68
C GLN A 88 -4.38 13.69 2.85
N TRP A 89 -4.63 13.67 1.54
CA TRP A 89 -4.16 14.65 0.58
C TRP A 89 -5.06 15.88 0.55
N GLY A 90 -4.55 16.98 0.00
CA GLY A 90 -5.35 18.18 -0.25
C GLY A 90 -5.84 18.95 0.99
N VAL A 91 -5.53 18.51 2.21
CA VAL A 91 -5.99 19.20 3.44
C VAL A 91 -5.48 20.65 3.49
N LYS A 92 -6.38 21.61 3.75
CA LYS A 92 -6.06 23.04 3.83
C LYS A 92 -5.90 23.49 5.29
N LYS A 93 -5.21 24.62 5.49
CA LYS A 93 -5.13 25.27 6.81
C LYS A 93 -6.51 25.76 7.22
N LYS A 94 -6.83 25.72 8.52
CA LYS A 94 -7.99 26.42 9.05
C LYS A 94 -7.73 27.93 8.94
N ASN A 95 -8.58 28.65 8.22
CA ASN A 95 -8.53 30.12 8.07
C ASN A 95 -7.21 30.67 7.48
N GLY A 96 -6.46 29.86 6.72
CA GLY A 96 -5.20 30.29 6.07
C GLY A 96 -3.99 30.45 7.01
N GLN A 97 -4.19 30.42 8.33
CA GLN A 97 -3.13 30.58 9.34
C GLN A 97 -2.83 29.25 10.06
N GLY A 98 -1.61 29.11 10.58
CA GLY A 98 -1.19 27.93 11.35
C GLY A 98 -0.75 26.71 10.52
N HIS A 99 -0.57 25.58 11.22
CA HIS A 99 -0.14 24.32 10.63
C HIS A 99 -1.28 23.59 9.93
N LYS A 100 -0.95 22.91 8.82
CA LYS A 100 -1.89 22.05 8.12
C LYS A 100 -2.28 20.87 9.02
N PRO A 101 -3.58 20.64 9.28
CA PRO A 101 -3.97 19.50 10.11
C PRO A 101 -3.60 18.20 9.40
N VAL A 102 -3.14 17.23 10.21
CA VAL A 102 -2.85 15.87 9.75
C VAL A 102 -4.08 15.02 10.04
N ILE A 103 -4.75 14.58 8.98
CA ILE A 103 -5.92 13.71 9.09
C ILE A 103 -5.47 12.29 8.69
N PRO A 104 -5.48 11.31 9.62
CA PRO A 104 -5.21 9.91 9.28
C PRO A 104 -6.24 9.38 8.28
N LEU A 105 -5.78 8.50 7.40
CA LEU A 105 -6.68 7.63 6.66
C LEU A 105 -6.89 6.31 7.40
N ARG A 106 -8.08 5.74 7.20
CA ARG A 106 -8.45 4.42 7.69
C ARG A 106 -8.50 3.44 6.51
N PHE A 107 -8.00 2.23 6.71
CA PHE A 107 -8.03 1.19 5.69
C PHE A 107 -9.29 0.34 5.80
N SER A 108 -9.66 -0.06 7.01
CA SER A 108 -10.72 -1.04 7.25
C SER A 108 -11.97 -0.44 7.88
N LYS A 109 -13.11 -1.12 7.69
CA LYS A 109 -14.37 -0.72 8.37
C LYS A 109 -14.26 -0.83 9.89
N SER A 110 -13.56 -1.86 10.38
CA SER A 110 -13.41 -2.13 11.82
C SER A 110 -12.42 -1.18 12.48
N GLY A 111 -11.42 -0.66 11.75
CA GLY A 111 -10.33 0.15 12.32
C GLY A 111 -9.50 -0.63 13.34
N ASN A 112 -9.51 -1.96 13.24
CA ASN A 112 -8.69 -2.80 14.10
C ASN A 112 -7.21 -2.47 13.87
N LEU A 113 -6.49 -2.15 14.95
CA LEU A 113 -5.11 -1.66 14.87
C LEU A 113 -4.16 -2.60 14.12
N GLU A 114 -4.35 -3.91 14.23
CA GLU A 114 -3.53 -4.88 13.51
C GLU A 114 -3.82 -4.84 12.01
N ILE A 115 -5.10 -4.78 11.62
CA ILE A 115 -5.49 -4.65 10.20
C ILE A 115 -4.92 -3.35 9.61
N GLU A 116 -5.09 -2.23 10.31
CA GLU A 116 -4.54 -0.95 9.90
C GLU A 116 -3.00 -1.00 9.76
N LYS A 117 -2.31 -1.63 10.72
CA LYS A 117 -0.86 -1.83 10.68
C LYS A 117 -0.42 -2.66 9.47
N TRP A 118 -1.16 -3.73 9.15
CA TRP A 118 -0.86 -4.55 7.98
C TRP A 118 -0.96 -3.76 6.67
N TYR A 119 -2.03 -2.98 6.49
CA TYR A 119 -2.16 -2.13 5.31
C TYR A 119 -1.11 -1.00 5.25
N ALA A 120 -0.68 -0.51 6.42
CA ALA A 120 0.35 0.51 6.55
C ALA A 120 1.78 -0.04 6.39
N THR A 121 1.98 -1.36 6.37
CA THR A 121 3.33 -1.95 6.30
C THR A 121 3.78 -2.11 4.86
N HIS A 122 4.86 -1.41 4.51
CA HIS A 122 5.57 -1.56 3.25
C HIS A 122 6.62 -2.67 3.36
N PHE A 123 6.89 -3.36 2.26
CA PHE A 123 7.94 -4.38 2.19
C PHE A 123 9.12 -3.87 1.39
N VAL A 124 10.26 -3.73 2.06
CA VAL A 124 11.43 -3.02 1.57
C VAL A 124 12.52 -3.99 1.18
N ASP A 125 13.01 -3.87 -0.06
CA ASP A 125 14.19 -4.55 -0.54
C ASP A 125 15.42 -3.66 -0.32
N THR A 126 16.08 -3.83 0.82
CA THR A 126 17.24 -3.01 1.18
C THR A 126 18.41 -3.20 0.21
N LYS A 127 18.55 -4.40 -0.39
CA LYS A 127 19.61 -4.67 -1.37
C LYS A 127 19.33 -3.89 -2.65
N ARG A 128 18.09 -3.96 -3.15
CA ARG A 128 17.69 -3.22 -4.36
C ARG A 128 17.75 -1.71 -4.15
N ILE A 129 17.36 -1.19 -2.99
CA ILE A 129 17.51 0.24 -2.67
C ILE A 129 18.98 0.68 -2.76
N ALA A 130 19.92 -0.12 -2.23
CA ALA A 130 21.34 0.21 -2.30
C ALA A 130 21.83 0.29 -3.76
N VAL A 131 21.42 -0.67 -4.61
CA VAL A 131 21.72 -0.66 -6.05
C VAL A 131 21.13 0.58 -6.74
N LEU A 132 19.87 0.90 -6.48
CA LEU A 132 19.21 2.07 -7.07
C LEU A 132 19.89 3.39 -6.67
N LYS A 133 20.35 3.49 -5.42
CA LYS A 133 21.09 4.68 -4.95
C LYS A 133 22.46 4.81 -5.61
N ALA A 134 23.15 3.70 -5.88
CA ALA A 134 24.45 3.72 -6.56
C ALA A 134 24.34 4.10 -8.05
N GLN A 135 23.19 3.86 -8.67
CA GLN A 135 22.92 4.19 -10.08
C GLN A 135 22.44 5.64 -10.30
N GLN A 136 22.04 6.33 -9.23
CA GLN A 136 21.67 7.75 -9.33
C GLN A 136 22.96 8.59 -9.35
N PRO A 137 23.21 9.38 -10.41
CA PRO A 137 24.33 10.31 -10.40
C PRO A 137 24.14 11.28 -9.23
N LYS A 138 25.20 11.47 -8.44
CA LYS A 138 25.24 12.52 -7.43
C LYS A 138 25.20 13.85 -8.17
N ILE A 139 24.09 14.57 -8.06
CA ILE A 139 23.94 15.95 -8.50
C ILE A 139 24.69 16.84 -7.51
#